data_AF-K1T2U0-F1
#
_entry.id   AF-K1T2U0-F1
#
_cell.length_a   1.000
_cell.length_b   1.000
_cell.length_c   1.000
_cell.angle_alpha   90.00
_cell.angle_beta   90.00
_cell.angle_gamma   90.00
#
_symmetry.space_group_name_H-M   'P 1'
#
loop_
_entity.id
_entity.type
_entity.pdbx_description
1 polymer ?
#
loop_
_entity_poly.entity_id
_entity_poly.type
_entity_poly.pdbx_seq_one_letter_code
_entity_poly.pdbx_strand_id
1 'polypeptide(L)'
;MKITGIICCLALLCTACSEEKTELPWGSDNYIVSFSLTTGADTYPAVIRDGRITVSIPYNVSLEDAQVSYELCEHASIYPDPATVADWDQEWQFLVSSYDNQNDRTYLYTVERTDIATDGSLTLRTQAEVDAFARSGINTVRRQPHHRRRGRRKPR
;
A
#
# COMPACT_ATOMS: atom_id res chain seq x y z
N MET A 1 -73.86 -10.41 31.44
CA MET A 1 -73.07 -11.63 31.71
C MET A 1 -72.16 -11.83 30.50
N LYS A 2 -70.95 -11.24 30.46
CA LYS A 2 -69.65 -11.81 30.86
C LYS A 2 -69.43 -13.25 30.36
N ILE A 3 -68.46 -13.42 29.43
CA ILE A 3 -67.33 -14.39 29.39
C ILE A 3 -66.72 -14.26 27.97
N THR A 4 -65.66 -13.45 27.80
CA THR A 4 -64.24 -13.89 27.57
C THR A 4 -64.11 -14.83 26.37
N GLY A 5 -63.50 -14.47 25.24
CA GLY A 5 -62.18 -13.89 25.09
C GLY A 5 -61.21 -15.00 24.69
N ILE A 6 -60.99 -15.21 23.39
CA ILE A 6 -59.89 -16.05 22.87
C ILE A 6 -59.25 -15.31 21.70
N ILE A 7 -58.19 -14.58 22.05
CA ILE A 7 -57.14 -14.11 21.16
C ILE A 7 -56.44 -15.36 20.61
N CYS A 8 -56.67 -15.68 19.34
CA CYS A 8 -55.86 -16.66 18.63
C CYS A 8 -54.66 -15.94 18.05
N CYS A 9 -53.65 -15.71 18.91
CA CYS A 9 -52.29 -15.39 18.48
C CYS A 9 -51.75 -16.60 17.71
N LEU A 10 -51.99 -16.63 16.40
CA LEU A 10 -51.23 -17.48 15.49
C LEU A 10 -49.87 -16.82 15.32
N ALA A 11 -49.03 -16.98 16.35
CA ALA A 11 -47.60 -16.74 16.25
C ALA A 11 -47.08 -17.76 15.23
N LEU A 12 -47.03 -17.36 13.96
CA LEU A 12 -46.08 -17.92 13.01
C LEU A 12 -44.70 -17.64 13.63
N LEU A 13 -44.19 -18.66 14.32
CA LEU A 13 -42.78 -18.78 14.64
C LEU A 13 -42.07 -18.86 13.30
N CYS A 14 -41.70 -17.70 12.75
CA CYS A 14 -40.61 -17.59 11.82
C CYS A 14 -39.37 -18.09 12.56
N THR A 15 -39.13 -19.39 12.51
CA THR A 15 -37.82 -19.97 12.76
C THR A 15 -36.93 -19.45 11.64
N ALA A 16 -36.41 -18.24 11.84
CA ALA A 16 -35.19 -17.85 11.17
C ALA A 16 -34.14 -18.88 11.63
N CYS A 17 -33.67 -19.71 10.70
CA CYS A 17 -32.38 -20.36 10.86
C CYS A 17 -31.38 -19.22 11.02
N SER A 18 -31.08 -18.87 12.27
CA SER A 18 -29.81 -18.23 12.57
C SER A 18 -28.77 -19.28 12.21
N GLU A 19 -28.14 -19.11 11.05
CA GLU A 19 -26.92 -19.83 10.73
C GLU A 19 -25.94 -19.49 11.85
N GLU A 20 -25.80 -20.42 12.78
CA GLU A 20 -24.82 -20.38 13.84
C GLU A 20 -23.46 -20.39 13.15
N LYS A 21 -22.85 -19.21 12.99
CA LYS A 21 -21.44 -19.14 12.62
C LYS A 21 -20.69 -19.87 13.72
N THR A 22 -20.19 -21.05 13.38
CA THR A 22 -19.28 -21.78 14.25
C THR A 22 -18.02 -20.92 14.32
N GLU A 23 -17.88 -20.16 15.41
CA GLU A 23 -16.68 -19.39 15.73
C GLU A 23 -15.59 -20.41 16.05
N LEU A 24 -14.87 -20.82 15.01
CA LEU A 24 -13.74 -21.72 15.18
C LEU A 24 -12.59 -20.96 15.87
N PRO A 25 -11.72 -21.64 16.62
CA PRO A 25 -10.73 -20.98 17.48
C PRO A 25 -9.58 -20.29 16.73
N TRP A 26 -9.61 -20.30 15.40
CA TRP A 26 -8.57 -19.72 14.54
C TRP A 26 -9.00 -18.32 14.12
N GLY A 27 -8.05 -17.37 14.17
CA GLY A 27 -8.34 -15.94 14.05
C GLY A 27 -9.00 -15.54 12.73
N SER A 28 -9.86 -14.53 12.79
CA SER A 28 -10.46 -13.82 11.65
C SER A 28 -9.49 -12.86 10.96
N ASP A 29 -8.21 -12.90 11.33
CA ASP A 29 -7.21 -11.97 10.83
C ASP A 29 -6.90 -12.24 9.36
N ASN A 30 -6.90 -11.17 8.56
CA ASN A 30 -6.78 -11.21 7.11
C ASN A 30 -5.98 -10.02 6.57
N TYR A 31 -4.81 -9.76 7.16
CA TYR A 31 -3.98 -8.61 6.81
C TYR A 31 -2.57 -9.00 6.39
N ILE A 32 -1.99 -8.15 5.55
CA ILE A 32 -0.60 -8.24 5.11
C ILE A 32 0.28 -7.60 6.19
N VAL A 33 1.27 -8.35 6.68
CA VAL A 33 2.24 -7.92 7.70
C VAL A 33 3.34 -7.09 7.06
N SER A 34 3.90 -7.58 5.95
CA SER A 34 4.96 -6.89 5.21
C SER A 34 4.83 -7.14 3.70
N PHE A 35 5.34 -6.20 2.92
CA PHE A 35 5.39 -6.29 1.47
C PHE A 35 6.58 -5.45 0.98
N SER A 36 7.33 -5.96 0.00
CA SER A 36 8.46 -5.25 -0.59
C SER A 36 8.75 -5.76 -2.00
N LEU A 37 9.36 -4.89 -2.81
CA LEU A 37 9.90 -5.25 -4.12
C LEU A 37 11.42 -5.12 -4.09
N THR A 38 12.11 -6.10 -4.68
CA THR A 38 13.57 -6.12 -4.81
C THR A 38 13.92 -6.15 -6.29
N THR A 39 14.76 -5.20 -6.72
CA THR A 39 15.30 -5.13 -8.08
C THR A 39 16.79 -4.83 -8.01
N GLY A 40 17.59 -5.61 -8.72
CA GLY A 40 19.05 -5.58 -8.59
C GLY A 40 19.51 -5.85 -7.16
N ALA A 41 20.12 -4.86 -6.52
CA ALA A 41 20.63 -4.93 -5.15
C ALA A 41 19.74 -4.20 -4.12
N ASP A 42 18.71 -3.50 -4.58
CA ASP A 42 17.91 -2.60 -3.75
C ASP A 42 16.55 -3.22 -3.43
N THR A 43 16.11 -3.03 -2.18
CA THR A 43 14.80 -3.46 -1.70
C THR A 43 13.97 -2.24 -1.28
N TYR A 44 12.75 -2.18 -1.79
CA TYR A 44 11.80 -1.10 -1.59
C TYR A 44 10.62 -1.62 -0.75
N PRO A 45 10.58 -1.32 0.57
CA PRO A 45 9.48 -1.73 1.42
C PRO A 45 8.22 -0.92 1.11
N ALA A 46 7.06 -1.57 1.19
CA ALA A 46 5.78 -0.93 1.03
C ALA A 46 5.30 -0.27 2.33
N VAL A 47 4.52 0.80 2.18
CA VAL A 47 3.62 1.30 3.22
C VAL A 47 2.27 0.61 3.06
N ILE A 48 1.81 -0.07 4.12
CA ILE A 48 0.53 -0.80 4.13
C ILE A 48 -0.42 -0.13 5.11
N ARG A 49 -1.41 0.62 4.61
CA ARG A 49 -2.43 1.29 5.42
C ARG A 49 -3.72 1.42 4.63
N ASP A 50 -4.86 1.39 5.33
CA ASP A 50 -6.19 1.66 4.76
C ASP A 50 -6.51 0.85 3.48
N GLY A 51 -6.15 -0.44 3.48
CA GLY A 51 -6.37 -1.33 2.33
C GLY A 51 -5.51 -0.98 1.11
N ARG A 52 -4.41 -0.24 1.29
CA ARG A 52 -3.45 0.09 0.23
C ARG A 52 -2.08 -0.47 0.53
N ILE A 53 -1.38 -0.88 -0.51
CA ILE A 53 0.02 -1.26 -0.51
C ILE A 53 0.72 -0.28 -1.45
N THR A 54 1.48 0.67 -0.90
CA THR A 54 2.16 1.68 -1.71
C THR A 54 3.66 1.47 -1.62
N VAL A 55 4.30 1.21 -2.76
CA VAL A 55 5.77 1.10 -2.84
C VAL A 55 6.32 2.36 -3.51
N SER A 56 7.18 3.08 -2.80
CA SER A 56 7.83 4.28 -3.34
C SER A 56 9.09 3.88 -4.12
N ILE A 57 9.08 4.11 -5.44
CA ILE A 57 10.17 3.70 -6.35
C ILE A 57 10.72 4.94 -7.07
N PRO A 58 12.04 5.20 -7.07
CA PRO A 58 12.63 6.28 -7.86
C PRO A 58 12.35 6.16 -9.37
N TYR A 59 12.25 7.27 -10.08
CA TYR A 59 11.96 7.25 -11.53
C TYR A 59 13.01 6.54 -12.40
N ASN A 60 14.26 6.45 -11.95
CA ASN A 60 15.34 5.78 -12.70
C ASN A 60 15.43 4.27 -12.41
N VAL A 61 14.58 3.74 -11.52
CA VAL A 61 14.58 2.32 -11.14
C VAL A 61 13.54 1.59 -11.99
N SER A 62 14.01 0.61 -12.77
CA SER A 62 13.14 -0.33 -13.49
C SER A 62 12.63 -1.40 -12.54
N LEU A 63 11.35 -1.74 -12.68
CA LEU A 63 10.72 -2.88 -12.01
C LEU A 63 10.65 -4.13 -12.90
N GLU A 64 11.26 -4.08 -14.09
CA GLU A 64 11.48 -5.27 -14.91
C GLU A 64 12.23 -6.33 -14.07
N ASP A 65 11.69 -7.54 -14.06
CA ASP A 65 12.17 -8.68 -13.26
C ASP A 65 12.19 -8.48 -11.73
N ALA A 66 11.50 -7.46 -11.20
CA ALA A 66 11.41 -7.24 -9.77
C ALA A 66 10.82 -8.46 -9.03
N GLN A 67 11.47 -8.82 -7.92
CA GLN A 67 11.08 -9.93 -7.07
C GLN A 67 10.28 -9.40 -5.88
N VAL A 68 9.17 -10.05 -5.56
CA VAL A 68 8.35 -9.68 -4.40
C VAL A 68 8.73 -10.50 -3.17
N SER A 69 8.69 -9.86 -2.00
CA SER A 69 8.70 -10.54 -0.71
C SER A 69 7.54 -10.00 0.13
N TYR A 70 6.79 -10.90 0.75
CA TYR A 70 5.61 -10.56 1.54
C TYR A 70 5.43 -11.52 2.71
N GLU A 71 4.73 -11.04 3.73
CA GLU A 71 4.33 -11.80 4.91
C GLU A 71 2.86 -11.51 5.21
N LEU A 72 2.10 -12.55 5.52
CA LEU A 72 0.70 -12.46 5.91
C LEU A 72 0.56 -12.76 7.41
N CYS A 73 -0.55 -12.35 8.01
CA CYS A 73 -0.91 -12.86 9.32
C CYS A 73 -1.08 -14.38 9.29
N GLU A 74 -0.97 -15.01 10.46
CA GLU A 74 -0.99 -16.47 10.57
C GLU A 74 -2.22 -17.07 9.87
N HIS A 75 -1.97 -18.08 9.03
CA HIS A 75 -2.99 -18.83 8.28
C HIS A 75 -3.85 -18.04 7.26
N ALA A 76 -3.57 -16.76 7.01
CA ALA A 76 -4.20 -16.04 5.92
C ALA A 76 -3.64 -16.48 4.56
N SER A 77 -4.46 -16.31 3.52
CA SER A 77 -4.08 -16.56 2.13
C SER A 77 -4.26 -15.30 1.29
N ILE A 78 -3.54 -15.20 0.17
CA ILE A 78 -3.58 -14.04 -0.74
C ILE A 78 -3.80 -14.51 -2.18
N TYR A 79 -4.66 -13.81 -2.91
CA TYR A 79 -4.94 -14.08 -4.32
C TYR A 79 -5.06 -12.78 -5.16
N PRO A 80 -4.51 -12.71 -6.38
CA PRO A 80 -3.58 -13.68 -6.96
C PRO A 80 -2.29 -13.78 -6.12
N ASP A 81 -1.52 -14.86 -6.26
CA ASP A 81 -0.24 -14.99 -5.55
C ASP A 81 0.71 -13.88 -6.05
N PRO A 82 1.18 -12.96 -5.17
CA PRO A 82 2.11 -11.91 -5.57
C PRO A 82 3.34 -12.46 -6.31
N ALA A 83 3.83 -13.66 -5.98
CA ALA A 83 5.00 -14.25 -6.63
C ALA A 83 4.79 -14.56 -8.13
N THR A 84 3.54 -14.54 -8.60
CA THR A 84 3.19 -14.77 -10.01
C THR A 84 3.03 -13.49 -10.82
N VAL A 85 3.08 -12.32 -10.17
CA VAL A 85 2.97 -11.01 -10.84
C VAL A 85 4.32 -10.62 -11.43
N ALA A 86 4.32 -10.23 -12.70
CA ALA A 86 5.51 -9.78 -13.43
C ALA A 86 5.52 -8.27 -13.74
N ASP A 87 4.36 -7.65 -13.94
CA ASP A 87 4.24 -6.23 -14.31
C ASP A 87 3.87 -5.36 -13.10
N TRP A 88 4.87 -5.11 -12.24
CA TRP A 88 4.71 -4.36 -10.99
C TRP A 88 4.52 -2.85 -11.18
N ASP A 89 4.63 -2.35 -12.41
CA ASP A 89 4.32 -0.98 -12.78
C ASP A 89 2.80 -0.72 -12.86
N GLN A 90 2.00 -1.78 -12.98
CA GLN A 90 0.54 -1.69 -12.98
C GLN A 90 -0.04 -1.69 -11.57
N GLU A 91 -1.29 -1.21 -11.48
CA GLU A 91 -2.11 -1.37 -10.30
C GLU A 91 -2.58 -2.83 -10.18
N TRP A 92 -2.52 -3.38 -8.98
CA TRP A 92 -2.99 -4.75 -8.69
C TRP A 92 -3.97 -4.74 -7.52
N GLN A 93 -4.94 -5.66 -7.57
CA GLN A 93 -5.84 -5.93 -6.45
C GLN A 93 -5.54 -7.31 -5.90
N PHE A 94 -5.28 -7.36 -4.60
CA PHE A 94 -5.07 -8.59 -3.86
C PHE A 94 -6.20 -8.82 -2.87
N LEU A 95 -6.78 -10.00 -2.88
CA LEU A 95 -7.73 -10.47 -1.89
C LEU A 95 -6.97 -11.25 -0.82
N VAL A 96 -7.05 -10.81 0.44
CA VAL A 96 -6.52 -11.55 1.58
C VAL A 96 -7.68 -12.15 2.35
N SER A 97 -7.70 -13.47 2.47
CA SER A 97 -8.76 -14.23 3.14
C SER A 97 -8.23 -14.79 4.46
N SER A 98 -9.05 -14.67 5.52
CA SER A 98 -8.80 -15.35 6.79
C SER A 98 -8.85 -16.87 6.60
N TYR A 99 -8.30 -17.62 7.56
CA TYR A 99 -8.23 -19.07 7.49
C TYR A 99 -9.59 -19.75 7.29
N ASP A 100 -10.64 -19.23 7.93
CA ASP A 100 -12.01 -19.73 7.84
C ASP A 100 -12.73 -19.31 6.54
N ASN A 101 -12.10 -18.50 5.69
CA ASN A 101 -12.66 -17.90 4.49
C ASN A 101 -13.98 -17.14 4.71
N GLN A 102 -14.21 -16.64 5.93
CA GLN A 102 -15.41 -15.84 6.23
C GLN A 102 -15.16 -14.34 6.19
N ASN A 103 -13.89 -13.93 6.26
CA ASN A 103 -13.50 -12.52 6.27
C ASN A 103 -12.45 -12.28 5.19
N ASP A 104 -12.83 -11.48 4.21
CA ASP A 104 -11.95 -11.04 3.14
C ASP A 104 -11.57 -9.57 3.29
N ARG A 105 -10.35 -9.24 2.87
CA ARG A 105 -9.86 -7.88 2.80
C ARG A 105 -9.17 -7.66 1.47
N THR A 106 -9.68 -6.69 0.70
CA THR A 106 -9.05 -6.28 -0.55
C THR A 106 -7.97 -5.23 -0.30
N TYR A 107 -6.81 -5.42 -0.91
CA TYR A 107 -5.71 -4.49 -0.94
C TYR A 107 -5.48 -3.97 -2.35
N LEU A 108 -5.36 -2.65 -2.50
CA LEU A 108 -4.95 -2.00 -3.73
C LEU A 108 -3.45 -1.72 -3.71
N TYR A 109 -2.70 -2.38 -4.58
CA TYR A 109 -1.28 -2.16 -4.78
C TYR A 109 -1.04 -1.06 -5.83
N THR A 110 -0.15 -0.12 -5.50
CA THR A 110 0.26 0.97 -6.41
C THR A 110 1.74 1.31 -6.23
N VAL A 111 2.41 1.70 -7.31
CA VAL A 111 3.75 2.32 -7.25
C VAL A 111 3.61 3.84 -7.17
N GLU A 112 4.25 4.44 -6.17
CA GLU A 112 4.46 5.88 -6.12
C GLU A 112 5.84 6.21 -6.66
N ARG A 113 5.90 6.92 -7.80
CA ARG A 113 7.19 7.32 -8.39
C ARG A 113 7.76 8.53 -7.66
N THR A 114 9.00 8.40 -7.20
CA THR A 114 9.68 9.45 -6.43
C THR A 114 10.78 10.13 -7.23
N ASP A 115 10.89 11.44 -7.04
CA ASP A 115 11.94 12.25 -7.65
C ASP A 115 13.32 11.88 -7.11
N ILE A 116 14.31 12.00 -7.99
CA ILE A 116 15.71 11.82 -7.63
C ILE A 116 16.31 13.21 -7.58
N ALA A 117 16.40 13.76 -6.37
CA ALA A 117 16.98 15.07 -6.15
C ALA A 117 18.46 14.94 -5.76
N THR A 118 19.30 15.78 -6.37
CA THR A 118 20.61 16.09 -5.80
C THR A 118 20.50 17.39 -5.01
N ASP A 119 20.88 17.36 -3.74
CA ASP A 119 21.06 18.56 -2.92
C ASP A 119 22.40 19.22 -3.24
N GLY A 120 22.38 20.50 -3.65
CA GLY A 120 23.58 21.31 -3.88
C GLY A 120 23.58 22.08 -5.21
N SER A 121 24.66 22.83 -5.45
CA SER A 121 24.86 23.56 -6.71
C SER A 121 25.50 22.66 -7.76
N LEU A 122 24.75 22.29 -8.79
CA LEU A 122 25.28 21.56 -9.94
C LEU A 122 25.93 22.53 -10.93
N THR A 123 27.23 22.34 -11.21
CA THR A 123 27.93 23.09 -12.27
C THR A 123 28.40 22.11 -13.34
N LEU A 124 27.80 22.18 -14.52
CA LEU A 124 28.19 21.39 -15.68
C LEU A 124 28.96 22.31 -16.63
N ARG A 125 30.25 22.06 -16.80
CA ARG A 125 31.18 22.85 -17.63
C ARG A 125 31.56 22.17 -18.92
N THR A 126 31.35 20.86 -19.01
CA THR A 126 31.76 20.03 -20.16
C THR A 126 30.60 19.16 -20.65
N GLN A 127 30.68 18.75 -21.93
CA GLN A 127 29.69 17.82 -22.50
C GLN A 127 29.68 16.48 -21.77
N ALA A 128 30.85 16.01 -21.33
CA ALA A 128 30.95 14.78 -20.54
C ALA A 128 30.19 14.86 -19.21
N GLU A 129 30.19 16.02 -18.55
CA GLU A 129 29.42 16.25 -17.33
C GLU A 129 27.91 16.33 -17.61
N VAL A 130 27.51 16.90 -18.75
CA VAL A 130 26.11 16.87 -19.21
C VAL A 130 25.65 15.44 -19.49
N ASP A 131 26.48 14.63 -20.15
CA ASP A 131 26.15 13.23 -20.46
C ASP A 131 26.16 12.35 -19.20
N ALA A 132 27.00 12.66 -18.21
CA ALA A 132 26.99 12.01 -16.91
C ALA A 132 25.74 12.39 -16.10
N PHE A 133 25.33 13.65 -16.15
CA PHE A 133 24.09 14.10 -15.53
C PHE A 133 22.87 13.45 -16.18
N ALA A 134 22.82 13.38 -17.51
CA ALA A 134 21.74 12.67 -18.22
C ALA A 134 21.67 11.18 -17.84
N ARG A 135 22.82 10.53 -17.60
CA ARG A 135 22.90 9.15 -17.12
C ARG A 135 22.56 8.96 -15.65
N SER A 136 22.61 10.02 -14.83
CA SER A 136 22.34 9.94 -13.39
C SER A 136 20.87 9.65 -13.05
N GLY A 137 19.95 9.91 -13.99
CA GLY A 137 18.51 9.73 -13.77
C GLY A 137 17.85 10.83 -12.93
N ILE A 138 18.57 11.90 -12.57
CA ILE A 138 18.02 13.08 -11.88
C ILE A 138 16.96 13.74 -12.77
N ASN A 139 15.72 13.83 -12.27
CA ASN A 139 14.58 14.40 -13.00
C ASN A 139 14.12 15.76 -12.45
N THR A 140 14.61 16.17 -11.28
CA THR A 140 14.22 17.43 -10.61
C THR A 140 15.45 18.18 -10.08
N VAL A 141 15.60 19.46 -10.46
CA VAL A 141 16.62 20.38 -9.93
C VAL A 141 15.95 21.47 -9.10
N ARG A 142 16.17 21.46 -7.78
CA ARG A 142 15.62 22.47 -6.87
C ARG A 142 16.61 23.61 -6.67
N ARG A 143 16.14 24.85 -6.85
CA ARG A 143 16.95 26.04 -6.56
C ARG A 143 17.08 26.22 -5.05
N GLN A 144 18.30 26.27 -4.53
CA GLN A 144 18.49 26.50 -3.10
C GLN A 144 18.01 27.92 -2.72
N PRO A 145 17.15 28.08 -1.70
CA PRO A 145 16.66 29.40 -1.31
C PRO A 145 17.84 30.25 -0.80
N HIS A 146 18.14 31.31 -1.53
CA HIS A 146 19.20 32.24 -1.16
C HIS A 146 18.75 33.00 0.09
N HIS A 147 19.27 32.64 1.26
CA HIS A 147 19.04 33.40 2.49
C HIS A 147 19.61 34.82 2.32
N ARG A 148 18.77 35.76 1.88
CA ARG A 148 19.08 37.20 1.98
C ARG A 148 19.12 37.53 3.47
N ARG A 149 20.32 37.61 4.04
CA ARG A 149 20.54 38.25 5.35
C ARG A 149 20.05 39.70 5.23
N ARG A 150 18.80 39.97 5.64
CA ARG A 150 18.31 41.35 5.83
C ARG A 150 19.14 41.95 6.95
N GLY A 151 20.08 42.82 6.59
CA GLY A 151 20.83 43.62 7.55
C GLY A 151 19.87 44.40 8.43
N ARG A 152 19.90 44.13 9.74
CA ARG A 152 19.24 44.96 10.76
C ARG A 152 19.83 46.37 10.67
N ARG A 153 19.08 47.34 10.16
CA ARG A 153 19.38 48.76 10.39
C ARG A 153 19.16 49.05 11.88
N LYS A 154 20.21 49.48 12.58
CA LYS A 154 20.09 49.96 13.97
C LYS A 154 19.25 51.25 13.98
N PRO A 155 18.30 51.41 14.92
CA PRO A 155 17.61 52.68 15.11
C PRO A 155 18.58 53.71 15.69
N ARG A 156 18.43 54.96 15.21
CA ARG A 156 19.10 56.15 15.76
C ARG A 156 18.39 56.62 17.01
#